data_AF-A0A1S0U0F0-F1
#
_entry.id   AF-A0A1S0U0F0-F1
#
_cell.length_a   1.000
_cell.length_b   1.000
_cell.length_c   1.000
_cell.angle_alpha   90.00
_cell.angle_beta   90.00
_cell.angle_gamma   90.00
#
_symmetry.space_group_name_H-M   'P 1'
#
loop_
_entity.id
_entity.type
_entity.pdbx_description
1 polymer ?
#
loop_
_entity_poly.entity_id
_entity_poly.type
_entity_poly.pdbx_seq_one_letter_code
_entity_poly.pdbx_strand_id
1 'polypeptide(L)'
;MIEQAEDEMAKMVVTRENEFDIDLVTELFEKSLVDHSDVSLPLYIDAYRQINKLFSILSKGFSFVENDLLEKEKILHELHIADPAHYDTVNSMISWECRLGAPSEKGSRTLLRLHRALLFIVDFLKNLKNSREGDQPHQVLDEARVHPILCVAAQHVRGEWRLAA
;
A
#
# COMPACT_ATOMS: atom_id res chain seq x y z
N MET A 1 7.76 9.06 -40.30
CA MET A 1 6.59 9.84 -39.84
C MET A 1 5.55 8.97 -39.13
N ILE A 2 5.28 7.73 -39.58
CA ILE A 2 4.34 6.81 -38.90
C ILE A 2 4.92 6.27 -37.58
N GLU A 3 6.20 5.88 -37.57
CA GLU A 3 6.90 5.35 -36.39
C GLU A 3 6.97 6.35 -35.22
N GLN A 4 7.06 7.67 -35.51
CA GLN A 4 7.04 8.71 -34.48
C GLN A 4 5.65 8.91 -33.85
N ALA A 5 4.57 8.64 -34.59
CA ALA A 5 3.20 8.74 -34.07
C ALA A 5 2.84 7.51 -33.22
N GLU A 6 3.37 6.33 -33.55
CA GLU A 6 3.20 5.12 -32.74
C GLU A 6 3.96 5.22 -31.42
N ASP A 7 5.18 5.79 -31.42
CA ASP A 7 5.98 6.02 -30.22
C ASP A 7 5.38 7.11 -29.31
N GLU A 8 4.83 8.18 -29.89
CA GLU A 8 4.07 9.21 -29.14
C GLU A 8 2.77 8.65 -28.55
N MET A 9 2.06 7.78 -29.27
CA MET A 9 0.84 7.14 -28.79
C MET A 9 1.13 6.13 -27.68
N ALA A 10 2.18 5.31 -27.83
CA ALA A 10 2.64 4.41 -26.78
C ALA A 10 3.09 5.18 -25.54
N LYS A 11 3.84 6.27 -25.71
CA LYS A 11 4.27 7.14 -24.61
C LYS A 11 3.09 7.82 -23.91
N MET A 12 2.08 8.29 -24.65
CA MET A 12 0.87 8.90 -24.07
C MET A 12 -0.02 7.88 -23.34
N VAL A 13 -0.13 6.65 -23.85
CA VAL A 13 -0.84 5.55 -23.17
C VAL A 13 -0.11 5.12 -21.90
N VAL A 14 1.22 4.94 -21.97
CA VAL A 14 2.06 4.62 -20.81
C VAL A 14 1.99 5.71 -19.73
N THR A 15 1.93 6.99 -20.11
CA THR A 15 1.79 8.07 -19.11
C THR A 15 0.45 8.06 -18.39
N ARG A 16 -0.65 7.67 -19.06
CA ARG A 16 -1.98 7.60 -18.44
C ARG A 16 -2.13 6.41 -17.50
N GLU A 17 -1.58 5.26 -17.88
CA GLU A 17 -1.58 4.06 -17.02
C GLU A 17 -0.79 4.27 -15.73
N ASN A 18 0.16 5.22 -15.73
CA ASN A 18 1.00 5.54 -14.58
C ASN A 18 0.53 6.76 -13.79
N GLU A 19 -0.57 7.41 -14.19
CA GLU A 19 -1.16 8.50 -13.45
C GLU A 19 -1.91 7.97 -12.21
N PHE A 20 -1.87 8.76 -11.14
CA PHE A 20 -2.61 8.49 -9.93
C PHE A 20 -4.09 8.84 -10.14
N ASP A 21 -4.99 7.91 -9.81
CA ASP A 21 -6.43 8.10 -9.90
C ASP A 21 -7.09 7.77 -8.55
N ILE A 22 -7.62 8.79 -7.88
CA ILE A 22 -8.27 8.67 -6.57
C ILE A 22 -9.64 7.97 -6.64
N ASP A 23 -10.35 8.11 -7.76
CA ASP A 23 -11.65 7.47 -7.95
C ASP A 23 -11.43 5.96 -8.11
N LEU A 24 -10.39 5.58 -8.87
CA LEU A 24 -9.97 4.18 -9.00
C LEU A 24 -9.51 3.57 -7.67
N VAL A 25 -8.77 4.32 -6.83
CA VAL A 25 -8.40 3.85 -5.48
C VAL A 25 -9.65 3.52 -4.66
N THR A 26 -10.63 4.41 -4.70
CA THR A 26 -11.90 4.24 -3.97
C THR A 26 -12.66 3.03 -4.50
N GLU A 27 -12.81 2.92 -5.82
CA GLU A 27 -13.45 1.79 -6.48
C GLU A 27 -12.79 0.44 -6.13
N LEU A 28 -11.46 0.38 -6.12
CA LEU A 28 -10.73 -0.84 -5.79
C LEU A 28 -10.94 -1.25 -4.33
N PHE A 29 -10.90 -0.31 -3.38
CA PHE A 29 -11.20 -0.63 -1.98
C PHE A 29 -12.66 -1.06 -1.80
N GLU A 30 -13.62 -0.40 -2.44
CA GLU A 30 -15.04 -0.80 -2.38
C GLU A 30 -15.25 -2.20 -2.95
N LYS A 31 -14.70 -2.49 -4.13
CA LYS A 31 -14.78 -3.81 -4.76
C LYS A 31 -14.00 -4.89 -4.01
N SER A 32 -12.98 -4.51 -3.25
CA SER A 32 -12.24 -5.46 -2.42
C SER A 32 -13.11 -6.05 -1.30
N LEU A 33 -14.20 -5.41 -0.89
CA LEU A 33 -15.11 -5.94 0.12
C LEU A 33 -15.94 -7.10 -0.46
N VAL A 34 -15.75 -8.29 0.09
CA VAL A 34 -16.49 -9.50 -0.27
C VAL A 34 -17.56 -9.75 0.80
N ASP A 35 -18.83 -9.74 0.38
CA ASP A 35 -20.00 -10.00 1.24
C ASP A 35 -20.01 -9.24 2.57
N HIS A 36 -19.42 -8.04 2.60
CA HIS A 36 -19.23 -7.18 3.79
C HIS A 36 -18.52 -7.83 4.99
N SER A 37 -17.89 -9.00 4.82
CA SER A 37 -17.29 -9.78 5.92
C SER A 37 -15.89 -10.31 5.60
N ASP A 38 -15.41 -10.11 4.38
CA ASP A 38 -14.09 -10.50 3.93
C ASP A 38 -13.51 -9.47 2.94
N VAL A 39 -12.25 -9.63 2.59
CA VAL A 39 -11.52 -8.72 1.69
C VAL A 39 -10.79 -9.54 0.64
N SER A 40 -11.03 -9.25 -0.64
CA SER A 40 -10.27 -9.76 -1.78
C SER A 40 -8.84 -9.22 -1.75
N LEU A 41 -7.87 -10.11 -1.60
CA LEU A 41 -6.45 -9.74 -1.57
C LEU A 41 -5.96 -9.13 -2.89
N PRO A 42 -6.31 -9.65 -4.08
CA PRO A 42 -5.90 -9.05 -5.35
C PRO A 42 -6.36 -7.60 -5.51
N LEU A 43 -7.63 -7.31 -5.24
CA LEU A 43 -8.18 -5.95 -5.35
C LEU A 43 -7.61 -5.02 -4.28
N TYR A 44 -7.38 -5.54 -3.07
CA TYR A 44 -6.70 -4.81 -2.02
C TYR A 44 -5.27 -4.43 -2.44
N ILE A 45 -4.50 -5.36 -3.01
CA ILE A 45 -3.15 -5.11 -3.54
C ILE A 45 -3.18 -4.06 -4.66
N ASP A 46 -4.14 -4.15 -5.58
CA ASP A 46 -4.29 -3.18 -6.67
C ASP A 46 -4.60 -1.77 -6.17
N ALA A 47 -5.35 -1.63 -5.06
CA ALA A 47 -5.56 -0.34 -4.42
C ALA A 47 -4.24 0.27 -3.89
N TYR A 48 -3.35 -0.54 -3.30
CA TYR A 48 -2.02 -0.07 -2.87
C TYR A 48 -1.11 0.30 -4.02
N ARG A 49 -1.20 -0.40 -5.17
CA ARG A 49 -0.47 -0.03 -6.38
C ARG A 49 -0.84 1.37 -6.85
N GLN A 50 -2.12 1.73 -6.79
CA GLN A 50 -2.58 3.09 -7.10
C GLN A 50 -2.09 4.10 -6.04
N ILE A 51 -2.17 3.76 -4.75
CA ILE A 51 -1.61 4.60 -3.68
C ILE A 51 -0.10 4.84 -3.86
N ASN A 52 0.66 3.86 -4.30
CA ASN A 52 2.09 4.02 -4.57
C ASN A 52 2.36 5.10 -5.61
N LYS A 53 1.49 5.25 -6.62
CA LYS A 53 1.59 6.36 -7.59
C LYS A 53 1.34 7.73 -6.96
N LEU A 54 0.50 7.83 -5.93
CA LEU A 54 0.38 9.08 -5.17
C LEU A 54 1.71 9.45 -4.51
N PHE A 55 2.35 8.49 -3.85
CA PHE A 55 3.61 8.74 -3.16
C PHE A 55 4.79 9.03 -4.09
N SER A 56 4.76 8.54 -5.34
CA SER A 56 5.76 8.90 -6.34
C SER A 56 5.59 10.35 -6.86
N ILE A 57 4.36 10.89 -6.81
CA ILE A 57 4.06 12.31 -7.09
C ILE A 57 4.44 13.21 -5.90
N LEU A 58 4.24 12.73 -4.67
CA LEU A 58 4.67 13.44 -3.47
C LEU A 58 6.20 13.48 -3.41
N SER A 59 6.76 14.63 -3.02
CA SER A 59 8.20 14.93 -3.16
C SER A 59 9.15 13.87 -2.57
N LYS A 60 10.45 13.93 -2.94
CA LYS A 60 11.51 12.97 -2.55
C LYS A 60 11.53 12.52 -1.08
N GLY A 61 11.00 13.33 -0.16
CA GLY A 61 10.83 12.98 1.26
C GLY A 61 9.94 11.76 1.52
N PHE A 62 9.10 11.33 0.57
CA PHE A 62 8.17 10.20 0.73
C PHE A 62 8.65 8.88 0.13
N SER A 63 9.83 8.85 -0.49
CA SER A 63 10.41 7.64 -1.10
C SER A 63 10.52 6.45 -0.15
N PHE A 64 10.64 6.69 1.17
CA PHE A 64 10.66 5.60 2.15
C PHE A 64 9.28 4.95 2.34
N VAL A 65 8.20 5.73 2.24
CA VAL A 65 6.82 5.24 2.33
C VAL A 65 6.50 4.44 1.07
N GLU A 66 6.79 5.01 -0.09
CA GLU A 66 6.64 4.35 -1.40
C GLU A 66 7.34 2.98 -1.41
N ASN A 67 8.63 2.94 -1.04
CA ASN A 67 9.39 1.69 -1.03
C ASN A 67 8.83 0.66 -0.04
N ASP A 68 8.38 1.08 1.16
CA ASP A 68 7.79 0.15 2.12
C ASP A 68 6.49 -0.46 1.58
N LEU A 69 5.60 0.37 1.02
CA LEU A 69 4.36 -0.11 0.41
C LEU A 69 4.61 -1.06 -0.77
N LEU A 70 5.53 -0.68 -1.68
CA LEU A 70 5.91 -1.49 -2.84
C LEU A 70 6.48 -2.86 -2.43
N GLU A 71 7.31 -2.93 -1.40
CA GLU A 71 7.85 -4.20 -0.92
C GLU A 71 6.73 -5.11 -0.37
N LYS A 72 5.78 -4.54 0.39
CA LYS A 72 4.72 -5.32 1.04
C LYS A 72 3.63 -5.76 0.07
N GLU A 73 3.22 -4.92 -0.88
CA GLU A 73 2.27 -5.31 -1.92
C GLU A 73 2.86 -6.44 -2.79
N LYS A 74 4.18 -6.38 -3.07
CA LYS A 74 4.88 -7.41 -3.84
C LYS A 74 4.88 -8.76 -3.11
N ILE A 75 5.15 -8.77 -1.82
CA ILE A 75 5.09 -10.01 -1.02
C ILE A 75 3.69 -10.65 -1.08
N LEU A 76 2.62 -9.88 -0.88
CA LEU A 76 1.26 -10.42 -0.96
C LEU A 76 0.90 -10.89 -2.37
N HIS A 77 1.34 -10.17 -3.40
CA HIS A 77 1.12 -10.55 -4.78
C HIS A 77 1.83 -11.86 -5.15
N GLU A 78 3.08 -12.03 -4.71
CA GLU A 78 3.84 -13.28 -4.92
C GLU A 78 3.19 -14.47 -4.21
N LEU A 79 2.66 -14.25 -3.00
CA LEU A 79 1.90 -15.28 -2.27
C LEU A 79 0.60 -15.65 -3.00
N HIS A 80 -0.13 -14.65 -3.52
CA HIS A 80 -1.33 -14.89 -4.33
C HIS A 80 -1.03 -15.66 -5.61
N ILE A 81 0.03 -15.32 -6.34
CA ILE A 81 0.43 -16.06 -7.55
C ILE A 81 0.82 -17.49 -7.21
N ALA A 82 1.56 -17.70 -6.11
CA ALA A 82 2.04 -19.02 -5.72
C ALA A 82 0.92 -19.96 -5.26
N ASP A 83 -0.10 -19.42 -4.60
CA ASP A 83 -1.24 -20.18 -4.09
C ASP A 83 -2.54 -19.37 -4.11
N PRO A 84 -3.16 -19.20 -5.30
CA PRO A 84 -4.33 -18.35 -5.47
C PRO A 84 -5.50 -18.79 -4.59
N ALA A 85 -5.69 -20.10 -4.38
CA ALA A 85 -6.82 -20.63 -3.63
C ALA A 85 -6.77 -20.24 -2.15
N HIS A 86 -5.58 -20.18 -1.55
CA HIS A 86 -5.43 -19.82 -0.14
C HIS A 86 -5.22 -18.32 0.06
N TYR A 87 -4.71 -17.59 -0.93
CA TYR A 87 -4.45 -16.15 -0.85
C TYR A 87 -5.41 -15.33 -1.74
N ASP A 88 -6.64 -15.79 -1.95
CA ASP A 88 -7.67 -15.05 -2.67
C ASP A 88 -8.34 -13.99 -1.80
N THR A 89 -8.63 -14.34 -0.54
CA THR A 89 -9.21 -13.44 0.45
C THR A 89 -8.41 -13.41 1.75
N VAL A 90 -8.67 -12.41 2.58
CA VAL A 90 -8.04 -12.29 3.90
C VAL A 90 -8.44 -13.46 4.79
N ASN A 91 -9.71 -13.87 4.80
CA ASN A 91 -10.13 -15.03 5.61
C ASN A 91 -9.52 -16.33 5.10
N SER A 92 -9.44 -16.56 3.78
CA SER A 92 -8.81 -17.76 3.23
C SER A 92 -7.33 -17.82 3.64
N MET A 93 -6.64 -16.68 3.57
CA MET A 93 -5.22 -16.55 3.92
C MET A 93 -4.99 -16.83 5.39
N ILE A 94 -5.74 -16.17 6.29
CA ILE A 94 -5.61 -16.38 7.74
C ILE A 94 -5.93 -17.84 8.08
N SER A 95 -6.99 -18.39 7.50
CA SER A 95 -7.38 -19.78 7.72
C SER A 95 -6.32 -20.76 7.25
N TRP A 96 -5.60 -20.46 6.17
CA TRP A 96 -4.50 -21.27 5.64
C TRP A 96 -3.24 -21.17 6.49
N GLU A 97 -2.78 -19.95 6.79
CA GLU A 97 -1.55 -19.74 7.56
C GLU A 97 -1.68 -20.29 9.00
N CYS A 98 -2.87 -20.22 9.61
CA CYS A 98 -3.10 -20.69 10.97
C CYS A 98 -3.28 -22.21 11.11
N ARG A 99 -3.34 -23.01 10.03
CA ARG A 99 -3.65 -24.46 10.13
C ARG A 99 -2.61 -25.27 10.92
N LEU A 100 -1.36 -24.83 10.94
CA LEU A 100 -0.25 -25.56 11.56
C LEU A 100 0.09 -25.07 12.99
N GLY A 101 -0.77 -24.26 13.61
CA GLY A 101 -0.58 -23.77 14.98
C GLY A 101 0.47 -22.66 15.15
N ALA A 102 1.20 -22.33 14.08
CA ALA A 102 1.99 -21.12 13.96
C ALA A 102 1.73 -20.54 12.56
N PRO A 103 1.38 -19.25 12.43
CA PRO A 103 1.23 -18.65 11.11
C PRO A 103 2.53 -18.84 10.34
N SER A 104 2.47 -19.24 9.06
CA SER A 104 3.52 -18.82 8.13
C SER A 104 3.42 -17.29 8.11
N GLU A 105 4.12 -16.59 9.00
CA GLU A 105 3.87 -15.18 9.34
C GLU A 105 4.21 -14.21 8.19
N LYS A 106 4.23 -14.65 6.94
CA LYS A 106 4.60 -13.85 5.79
C LYS A 106 3.39 -13.08 5.26
N GLY A 107 2.25 -13.71 5.02
CA GLY A 107 1.06 -13.04 4.49
C GLY A 107 0.36 -12.19 5.54
N SER A 108 -0.13 -12.82 6.61
CA SER A 108 -0.86 -12.15 7.71
C SER A 108 -0.09 -10.97 8.33
N ARG A 109 1.21 -11.10 8.57
CA ARG A 109 2.06 -9.99 9.08
C ARG A 109 2.21 -8.87 8.06
N THR A 110 2.39 -9.19 6.78
CA THR A 110 2.53 -8.21 5.70
C THR A 110 1.23 -7.45 5.52
N LEU A 111 0.08 -8.14 5.51
CA LEU A 111 -1.24 -7.54 5.49
C LEU A 111 -1.43 -6.58 6.67
N LEU A 112 -1.06 -6.98 7.89
CA LEU A 112 -1.18 -6.11 9.07
C LEU A 112 -0.34 -4.82 8.93
N ARG A 113 0.85 -4.91 8.34
CA ARG A 113 1.70 -3.73 8.07
C ARG A 113 1.06 -2.80 7.04
N LEU A 114 0.54 -3.36 5.94
CA LEU A 114 -0.20 -2.58 4.94
C LEU A 114 -1.43 -1.92 5.56
N HIS A 115 -2.24 -2.64 6.32
CA HIS A 115 -3.41 -2.09 7.00
C HIS A 115 -3.06 -0.90 7.91
N ARG A 116 -1.98 -1.01 8.70
CA ARG A 116 -1.48 0.11 9.51
C ARG A 116 -1.00 1.29 8.66
N ALA A 117 -0.38 1.02 7.50
CA ALA A 117 -0.02 2.07 6.56
C ALA A 117 -1.24 2.76 5.96
N LEU A 118 -2.34 2.04 5.69
CA LEU A 118 -3.60 2.64 5.22
C LEU A 118 -4.20 3.60 6.24
N LEU A 119 -4.18 3.24 7.53
CA LEU A 119 -4.61 4.16 8.59
C LEU A 119 -3.78 5.46 8.57
N PHE A 120 -2.46 5.34 8.41
CA PHE A 120 -1.58 6.50 8.25
C PHE A 120 -1.92 7.32 6.99
N ILE A 121 -2.14 6.68 5.84
CA ILE A 121 -2.48 7.34 4.58
C ILE A 121 -3.81 8.11 4.71
N VAL A 122 -4.82 7.49 5.31
CA VAL A 122 -6.12 8.11 5.55
C VAL A 122 -5.97 9.35 6.43
N ASP A 123 -5.19 9.27 7.51
CA ASP A 123 -4.94 10.41 8.38
C ASP A 123 -4.10 11.50 7.69
N PHE A 124 -3.10 11.11 6.89
CA PHE A 124 -2.32 12.03 6.06
C PHE A 124 -3.21 12.80 5.08
N LEU A 125 -4.10 12.12 4.36
CA LEU A 125 -5.03 12.75 3.40
C LEU A 125 -6.04 13.67 4.09
N LYS A 126 -6.54 13.31 5.28
CA LYS A 126 -7.40 14.19 6.08
C LYS A 126 -6.67 15.47 6.48
N ASN A 127 -5.43 15.36 6.92
CA ASN A 127 -4.64 16.52 7.32
C ASN A 127 -4.28 17.37 6.10
N LEU A 128 -3.94 16.76 4.97
CA LEU A 128 -3.70 17.46 3.70
C LEU A 128 -4.92 18.29 3.28
N LYS A 129 -6.13 17.73 3.38
CA LYS A 129 -7.38 18.45 3.10
C LYS A 129 -7.61 19.66 4.01
N ASN A 130 -7.15 19.59 5.26
CA ASN A 130 -7.34 20.64 6.26
C ASN A 130 -6.20 21.67 6.30
N SER A 131 -5.15 21.47 5.51
CA SER A 131 -3.96 22.33 5.45
C SER A 131 -4.27 23.61 4.68
N ARG A 132 -3.64 24.75 5.05
CA ARG A 132 -3.88 26.02 4.36
C ARG A 132 -3.09 26.09 3.06
N GLU A 133 -3.57 26.88 2.11
CA GLU A 133 -2.90 27.17 0.84
C GLU A 133 -1.56 27.87 1.12
N GLY A 134 -0.46 27.11 1.07
CA GLY A 134 0.89 27.56 1.44
C GLY A 134 1.67 26.62 2.35
N ASP A 135 1.00 25.66 3.02
CA ASP A 135 1.67 24.63 3.81
C ASP A 135 2.30 23.61 2.87
N GLN A 136 3.59 23.36 3.02
CA GLN A 136 4.24 22.32 2.23
C GLN A 136 3.80 20.94 2.74
N PRO A 137 3.66 19.91 1.87
CA PRO A 137 3.23 18.57 2.28
C PRO A 137 4.06 17.95 3.41
N HIS A 138 5.33 18.36 3.55
CA HIS A 138 6.20 17.91 4.64
C HIS A 138 5.83 18.51 6.01
N GLN A 139 5.17 19.68 6.06
CA GLN A 139 4.72 20.32 7.30
C GLN A 139 3.43 19.67 7.81
N VAL A 140 2.60 19.16 6.91
CA VAL A 140 1.42 18.34 7.23
C VAL A 140 1.81 17.03 7.93
N LEU A 141 3.00 16.49 7.61
CA LEU A 141 3.55 15.32 8.30
C LEU A 141 3.98 15.60 9.74
N ASP A 142 4.39 16.83 10.06
CA ASP A 142 4.79 17.19 11.42
C ASP A 142 3.58 17.38 12.35
N GLU A 143 2.44 17.86 11.82
CA GLU A 143 1.19 18.01 12.59
C GLU A 143 0.34 16.75 12.63
N ALA A 144 0.43 15.90 11.60
CA ALA A 144 -0.13 14.56 11.65
C ALA A 144 0.59 13.80 12.76
N ARG A 145 -0.01 13.74 13.96
CA ARG A 145 0.45 12.97 15.11
C ARG A 145 1.27 11.80 14.62
N VAL A 146 2.60 11.95 14.66
CA VAL A 146 3.56 10.88 14.40
C VAL A 146 3.40 9.96 15.60
N HIS A 147 2.28 9.24 15.59
CA HIS A 147 1.95 8.25 16.56
C HIS A 147 3.12 7.26 16.51
N PRO A 148 3.56 6.70 17.65
CA PRO A 148 4.76 5.88 17.79
C PRO A 148 4.98 4.78 16.74
N ILE A 149 4.03 4.49 15.87
CA ILE A 149 4.14 3.63 14.69
C ILE A 149 5.19 4.12 13.68
N LEU A 150 5.31 5.42 13.40
CA LEU A 150 6.36 5.93 12.49
C LEU A 150 7.74 5.94 13.16
N CYS A 151 7.80 6.23 14.48
CA CYS A 151 9.04 6.13 15.25
C CYS A 151 9.48 4.66 15.42
N VAL A 152 8.53 3.73 15.64
CA VAL A 152 8.77 2.29 15.70
C VAL A 152 9.09 1.72 14.32
N ALA A 153 8.49 2.21 13.22
CA ALA A 153 8.86 1.81 11.85
C ALA A 153 10.27 2.32 11.48
N ALA A 154 10.59 3.57 11.80
CA ALA A 154 11.93 4.14 11.63
C ALA A 154 12.99 3.48 12.55
N GLN A 155 12.57 2.96 13.72
CA GLN A 155 13.41 2.15 14.60
C GLN A 155 13.44 0.65 14.21
N HIS A 156 12.44 0.12 13.47
CA HIS A 156 12.37 -1.26 12.99
C HIS A 156 13.27 -1.53 11.79
N VAL A 157 13.57 -0.52 10.97
CA VAL A 157 14.42 -0.65 9.77
C VAL A 157 15.92 -0.64 10.12
N ARG A 158 16.30 -0.21 11.33
CA ARG A 158 17.65 -0.43 11.89
C ARG A 158 17.61 -1.68 12.77
N GLY A 159 17.85 -2.81 12.12
CA GLY A 159 17.70 -4.14 12.71
C GLY A 159 18.42 -4.32 14.05
N GLU A 160 17.69 -4.89 15.00
CA GLU A 160 18.17 -5.74 16.09
C GLU A 160 16.99 -6.04 17.02
N TRP A 161 16.48 -7.27 17.01
CA TRP A 161 15.96 -7.90 18.24
C TRP A 161 16.24 -9.40 18.16
N ARG A 162 17.47 -9.76 18.54
CA ARG A 162 17.66 -10.94 19.40
C ARG A 162 16.95 -10.62 20.71
N LEU A 163 16.09 -11.55 21.15
CA LEU A 163 15.57 -11.69 22.52
C LEU A 163 14.55 -10.64 22.99
N ALA A 164 13.28 -11.00 22.86
CA ALA A 164 12.29 -10.84 23.94
C ALA A 164 11.19 -11.89 23.76
N ALA A 165 11.24 -12.87 24.67
CA ALA A 165 10.32 -13.96 25.02
C ALA A 165 9.05 -14.19 24.18
#